data_AF-A0A6I2GHM6-F1
#
_entry.id   AF-A0A6I2GHM6-F1
#
_cell.length_a   1.000
_cell.length_b   1.000
_cell.length_c   1.000
_cell.angle_alpha   90.00
_cell.angle_beta   90.00
_cell.angle_gamma   90.00
#
_symmetry.space_group_name_H-M   'P 1'
#
loop_
_entity.id
_entity.type
_entity.pdbx_description
1 polymer ?
#
loop_
_entity_poly.entity_id
_entity_poly.type
_entity_poly.pdbx_seq_one_letter_code
_entity_poly.pdbx_strand_id
1 'polypeptide(L)'
;MNKKFYQLESQKQMDIINAGIEYFARFEYKKASTEDIAKSAGISKSLLFYYFKNKETYFAFLYNYAEELIVSKVFRIDLSNKTDFFEELEIVIENKCIFFAENPYLIDFLAKVRNSDQQFVQNIINLDTVNLAEDTIKKYFSNIELKKFKEDIKPEQIIEMLILLLDGYLSNRLKLNEKVELDDIMGKYKRWAKVLKQSVYKEEFL
;
A
#
# COMPACT_ATOMS: atom_id res chain seq x y z
N MET A 1 14.15 2.75 19.08
CA MET A 1 13.03 3.72 19.16
C MET A 1 12.66 3.96 20.61
N ASN A 2 12.41 5.21 21.00
CA ASN A 2 12.03 5.57 22.36
C ASN A 2 10.52 5.35 22.57
N LYS A 3 10.14 4.57 23.60
CA LYS A 3 8.74 4.25 23.93
C LYS A 3 7.89 5.49 24.23
N LYS A 4 8.52 6.63 24.56
CA LYS A 4 7.86 7.92 24.77
C LYS A 4 7.08 8.41 23.55
N PHE A 5 7.45 7.99 22.33
CA PHE A 5 6.68 8.31 21.12
C PHE A 5 5.22 7.80 21.22
N TYR A 6 5.01 6.57 21.70
CA TYR A 6 3.68 5.98 21.85
C TYR A 6 2.85 6.56 23.01
N GLN A 7 3.45 7.41 23.83
CA GLN A 7 2.77 8.12 24.92
C GLN A 7 2.25 9.49 24.48
N LEU A 8 2.56 9.91 23.24
CA LEU A 8 2.01 11.13 22.67
C LEU A 8 0.52 10.97 22.38
N GLU A 9 -0.20 12.10 22.38
CA GLU A 9 -1.56 12.14 21.87
C GLU A 9 -1.60 11.60 20.43
N SER A 10 -2.66 10.86 20.08
CA SER A 10 -2.79 10.20 18.78
C SER A 10 -2.61 11.17 17.62
N GLN A 11 -3.16 12.39 17.72
CA GLN A 11 -3.00 13.41 16.70
C GLN A 11 -1.53 13.77 16.50
N LYS A 12 -0.76 13.91 17.58
CA LYS A 12 0.66 14.27 17.49
C LYS A 12 1.51 13.16 16.90
N GLN A 13 1.17 11.90 17.18
CA GLN A 13 1.80 10.76 16.51
C GLN A 13 1.52 10.80 15.01
N MET A 14 0.27 11.05 14.62
CA MET A 14 -0.14 11.15 13.22
C MET A 14 0.52 12.33 12.49
N ASP A 15 0.66 13.49 13.13
CA ASP A 15 1.34 14.64 12.52
C ASP A 15 2.81 14.30 12.18
N ILE A 16 3.49 13.59 13.08
CA ILE A 16 4.89 13.14 12.88
C ILE A 16 4.96 12.07 11.78
N ILE A 17 4.02 11.13 11.75
CA ILE A 17 3.96 10.07 10.74
C ILE A 17 3.69 10.66 9.36
N ASN A 18 2.65 11.49 9.24
CA ASN A 18 2.19 12.08 7.99
C ASN A 18 3.24 13.01 7.39
N ALA A 19 3.89 13.86 8.20
CA ALA A 19 4.98 14.71 7.73
C ALA A 19 6.15 13.90 7.17
N GLY A 20 6.50 12.78 7.81
CA GLY A 20 7.55 11.89 7.32
C GLY A 20 7.20 11.26 5.98
N ILE A 21 6.03 10.62 5.91
CA ILE A 21 5.53 9.97 4.70
C ILE A 21 5.46 10.97 3.54
N GLU A 22 4.92 12.17 3.77
CA GLU A 22 4.84 13.21 2.75
C GLU A 22 6.23 13.61 2.21
N TYR A 23 7.19 13.93 3.09
CA TYR A 23 8.51 14.38 2.64
C TYR A 23 9.29 13.26 1.95
N PHE A 24 9.20 12.02 2.43
CA PHE A 24 9.85 10.90 1.77
C PHE A 24 9.12 10.46 0.48
N ALA A 25 7.83 10.75 0.34
CA ALA A 25 7.10 10.61 -0.91
C ALA A 25 7.48 11.68 -1.93
N ARG A 26 7.79 12.91 -1.49
CA ARG A 26 8.14 14.03 -2.38
C ARG A 26 9.61 14.08 -2.76
N PHE A 27 10.50 13.81 -1.81
CA PHE A 27 11.96 13.89 -1.99
C PHE A 27 12.60 12.50 -2.00
N GLU A 28 13.79 12.38 -2.58
CA GLU A 28 14.62 11.19 -2.36
C GLU A 28 15.10 11.18 -0.91
N TYR A 29 15.37 9.99 -0.36
CA TYR A 29 15.81 9.85 1.03
C TYR A 29 16.91 10.85 1.40
N LYS A 30 17.99 10.96 0.62
CA LYS A 30 19.11 11.87 0.92
C LYS A 30 18.68 13.36 0.98
N LYS A 31 17.72 13.76 0.15
CA LYS A 31 17.25 15.15 0.01
C LYS A 31 16.15 15.52 1.02
N ALA A 32 15.46 14.54 1.61
CA ALA A 32 14.42 14.81 2.61
C ALA A 32 15.03 15.40 3.91
N SER A 33 14.77 16.67 4.19
CA SER A 33 15.31 17.36 5.36
C SER A 33 14.57 16.97 6.65
N THR A 34 15.27 16.43 7.65
CA THR A 34 14.65 16.12 8.95
C THR A 34 14.30 17.36 9.76
N GLU A 35 14.90 18.50 9.43
CA GLU A 35 14.50 19.79 9.99
C GLU A 35 13.12 20.20 9.46
N ASP A 36 12.94 20.12 8.14
CA ASP A 36 11.67 20.50 7.49
C ASP A 36 10.54 19.53 7.86
N ILE A 37 10.84 18.23 7.96
CA ILE A 37 9.88 17.23 8.47
C ILE A 37 9.45 17.57 9.90
N ALA A 38 10.41 17.82 10.80
CA ALA A 38 10.11 18.14 12.19
C ALA A 38 9.26 19.40 12.30
N LYS A 39 9.63 20.45 11.54
CA LYS A 39 8.88 21.70 11.45
C LYS A 39 7.46 21.48 10.94
N SER A 40 7.28 20.67 9.90
CA SER A 40 5.97 20.31 9.34
C SER A 40 5.10 19.56 10.35
N ALA A 41 5.70 18.71 11.19
CA ALA A 41 5.03 18.01 12.28
C ALA A 41 4.84 18.86 13.56
N GLY A 42 5.26 20.13 13.54
CA GLY A 42 5.19 21.03 14.69
C GLY A 42 6.03 20.58 15.89
N ILE A 43 7.21 20.00 15.65
CA ILE A 43 8.19 19.61 16.67
C ILE A 43 9.59 20.11 16.32
N SER A 44 10.52 20.07 17.27
CA SER A 44 11.94 20.32 16.98
C SER A 44 12.61 19.08 16.40
N LYS A 45 13.64 19.27 15.57
CA LYS A 45 14.48 18.17 15.08
C LYS A 45 15.12 17.36 16.20
N SER A 46 15.53 18.02 17.28
CA SER A 46 16.07 17.35 18.47
C SER A 46 15.03 16.41 19.10
N LEU A 47 13.74 16.80 19.11
CA LEU A 47 12.67 15.96 19.62
C LEU A 47 12.37 14.78 18.67
N LEU A 48 12.41 15.00 17.36
CA LEU A 48 12.30 13.91 16.38
C LEU A 48 13.40 12.86 16.60
N PHE A 49 14.65 13.29 16.79
CA PHE A 49 15.77 12.38 17.08
C PHE A 49 15.76 11.82 18.50
N TYR A 50 15.12 12.49 19.46
CA TYR A 50 14.85 11.89 20.75
C TYR A 50 13.94 10.65 20.63
N TYR A 51 12.94 10.68 19.74
CA TYR A 51 12.06 9.54 19.48
C TYR A 51 12.72 8.45 18.64
N PHE A 52 13.35 8.85 17.53
CA PHE A 52 13.79 7.91 16.49
C PHE A 52 15.30 7.75 16.38
N LYS A 53 16.12 8.41 17.22
CA LYS A 53 17.60 8.39 17.19
C LYS A 53 18.23 9.06 15.98
N ASN A 54 17.83 8.68 14.78
CA ASN A 54 18.36 9.20 13.52
C ASN A 54 17.34 9.06 12.39
N LYS A 55 17.70 9.58 11.21
CA LYS A 55 16.85 9.56 10.01
C LYS A 55 16.57 8.16 9.48
N GLU A 56 17.55 7.24 9.54
CA GLU A 56 17.39 5.86 9.08
C GLU A 56 16.37 5.09 9.91
N THR A 57 16.46 5.17 11.24
CA THR A 57 15.53 4.50 12.15
C THR A 57 14.13 5.10 12.05
N TYR A 58 14.02 6.42 11.83
CA TYR A 58 12.74 7.06 11.56
C TYR A 58 12.13 6.58 10.24
N PHE A 59 12.92 6.52 9.17
CA PHE A 59 12.47 6.01 7.87
C PHE A 59 12.01 4.55 7.94
N ALA A 60 12.78 3.70 8.62
CA ALA A 60 12.41 2.29 8.85
C ALA A 60 11.09 2.17 9.63
N PHE A 61 10.91 3.01 10.66
CA PHE A 61 9.66 3.06 11.41
C PHE A 61 8.47 3.43 10.51
N LEU A 62 8.61 4.46 9.67
CA LEU A 62 7.54 4.87 8.75
C LEU A 62 7.21 3.79 7.72
N TYR A 63 8.22 3.09 7.21
CA TYR A 63 8.02 1.97 6.29
C TYR A 63 7.23 0.84 6.94
N ASN A 64 7.63 0.40 8.13
CA ASN A 64 6.93 -0.67 8.85
C ASN A 64 5.50 -0.26 9.20
N TYR A 65 5.30 1.00 9.63
CA TYR A 65 3.98 1.55 9.88
C TYR A 65 3.10 1.55 8.61
N ALA A 66 3.66 1.99 7.47
CA ALA A 66 2.95 2.03 6.20
C ALA A 66 2.51 0.63 5.71
N GLU A 67 3.40 -0.36 5.82
CA GLU A 67 3.09 -1.74 5.47
C GLU A 67 2.01 -2.34 6.40
N GLU A 68 2.14 -2.16 7.72
CA GLU A 68 1.11 -2.62 8.67
C GLU A 68 -0.24 -1.93 8.44
N LEU A 69 -0.23 -0.63 8.13
CA LEU A 69 -1.44 0.13 7.84
C LEU A 69 -2.14 -0.41 6.59
N ILE A 70 -1.41 -0.70 5.51
CA ILE A 70 -1.98 -1.30 4.30
C ILE A 70 -2.53 -2.69 4.59
N VAL A 71 -1.77 -3.54 5.28
CA VAL A 71 -2.23 -4.89 5.64
C VAL A 71 -3.53 -4.81 6.46
N SER A 72 -3.61 -3.90 7.42
CA SER A 72 -4.78 -3.80 8.29
C SER A 72 -5.99 -3.10 7.68
N LYS A 73 -5.80 -2.16 6.74
CA LYS A 73 -6.88 -1.33 6.18
C LYS A 73 -7.34 -1.74 4.78
N VAL A 74 -6.40 -2.15 3.94
CA VAL A 74 -6.70 -2.54 2.56
C VAL A 74 -6.94 -4.03 2.47
N PHE A 75 -6.18 -4.79 3.24
CA PHE A 75 -6.18 -6.22 3.10
C PHE A 75 -7.17 -6.84 4.09
N ARG A 76 -7.13 -6.62 5.41
CA ARG A 76 -7.99 -7.33 6.41
C ARG A 76 -9.51 -7.04 6.28
N ILE A 77 -10.12 -7.51 5.20
CA ILE A 77 -11.53 -7.44 4.86
C ILE A 77 -12.10 -8.86 5.00
N ASP A 78 -13.30 -8.96 5.55
CA ASP A 78 -14.02 -10.23 5.59
C ASP A 78 -14.55 -10.58 4.19
N LEU A 79 -13.93 -11.57 3.56
CA LEU A 79 -14.33 -12.11 2.25
C LEU A 79 -15.12 -13.42 2.37
N SER A 80 -15.47 -13.85 3.58
CA SER A 80 -16.09 -15.17 3.83
C SER A 80 -17.41 -15.42 3.08
N ASN A 81 -18.10 -14.37 2.67
CA ASN A 81 -19.39 -14.44 1.96
C ASN A 81 -19.27 -14.38 0.43
N LYS A 82 -18.06 -14.35 -0.13
CA LYS A 82 -17.80 -14.30 -1.57
C LYS A 82 -17.10 -15.58 -2.04
N THR A 83 -17.45 -16.03 -3.25
CA THR A 83 -16.94 -17.28 -3.84
C THR A 83 -16.41 -17.10 -5.26
N ASP A 84 -16.49 -15.88 -5.81
CA ASP A 84 -15.95 -15.56 -7.13
C ASP A 84 -14.77 -14.61 -7.02
N PHE A 85 -13.67 -15.01 -7.65
CA PHE A 85 -12.40 -14.28 -7.64
C PHE A 85 -12.53 -12.80 -8.03
N PHE A 86 -13.31 -12.50 -9.07
CA PHE A 86 -13.49 -11.12 -9.54
C PHE A 86 -14.41 -10.30 -8.63
N GLU A 87 -15.30 -10.93 -7.86
CA GLU A 87 -16.10 -10.22 -6.85
C GLU A 87 -15.25 -9.89 -5.61
N GLU A 88 -14.37 -10.81 -5.18
CA GLU A 88 -13.43 -10.55 -4.09
C GLU A 88 -12.45 -9.43 -4.45
N LEU A 89 -11.91 -9.47 -5.67
CA LEU A 89 -11.03 -8.42 -6.18
C LEU A 89 -11.72 -7.06 -6.29
N GLU A 90 -13.03 -7.02 -6.60
CA GLU A 90 -13.79 -5.77 -6.64
C GLU A 90 -13.72 -5.05 -5.29
N ILE A 91 -13.95 -5.79 -4.21
CA ILE A 91 -13.94 -5.27 -2.83
C ILE A 91 -12.55 -4.79 -2.43
N VAL A 92 -11.51 -5.54 -2.78
CA VAL A 92 -10.11 -5.15 -2.48
C VAL A 92 -9.73 -3.87 -3.22
N ILE A 93 -10.09 -3.76 -4.51
CA ILE A 93 -9.79 -2.59 -5.33
C ILE A 93 -10.53 -1.35 -4.81
N GLU A 94 -11.80 -1.50 -4.46
CA GLU A 94 -12.61 -0.42 -3.88
C GLU A 94 -11.98 0.11 -2.58
N ASN A 95 -11.69 -0.79 -1.63
CA ASN A 95 -11.07 -0.42 -0.36
C ASN A 95 -9.69 0.20 -0.55
N LYS A 96 -8.89 -0.32 -1.49
CA LYS A 96 -7.59 0.25 -1.85
C LYS A 96 -7.72 1.67 -2.40
N CYS A 97 -8.71 1.94 -3.26
CA CYS A 97 -8.95 3.28 -3.81
C CYS A 97 -9.35 4.28 -2.71
N ILE A 98 -10.29 3.90 -1.83
CA ILE A 98 -10.72 4.74 -0.70
C ILE A 98 -9.53 5.06 0.20
N PHE A 99 -8.78 4.03 0.58
CA PHE A 99 -7.64 4.17 1.48
C PHE A 99 -6.54 5.10 0.93
N PHE A 100 -6.17 4.95 -0.35
CA PHE A 100 -5.13 5.81 -0.95
C PHE A 100 -5.64 7.22 -1.28
N ALA A 101 -6.94 7.42 -1.47
CA ALA A 101 -7.52 8.76 -1.56
C ALA A 101 -7.39 9.52 -0.22
N GLU A 102 -7.53 8.83 0.91
CA GLU A 102 -7.33 9.39 2.26
C GLU A 102 -5.85 9.54 2.63
N ASN A 103 -4.96 8.77 2.01
CA ASN A 103 -3.52 8.72 2.30
C ASN A 103 -2.67 8.97 1.04
N PRO A 104 -2.74 10.17 0.42
CA PRO A 104 -2.26 10.41 -0.95
C PRO A 104 -0.75 10.22 -1.14
N TYR A 105 0.06 10.44 -0.09
CA TYR A 105 1.51 10.28 -0.17
C TYR A 105 1.98 8.85 0.08
N LEU A 106 1.11 7.97 0.58
CA LEU A 106 1.52 6.64 1.03
C LEU A 106 1.92 5.75 -0.14
N ILE A 107 1.18 5.82 -1.26
CA ILE A 107 1.48 5.02 -2.45
C ILE A 107 2.85 5.40 -3.05
N ASP A 108 3.14 6.70 -3.12
CA ASP A 108 4.39 7.22 -3.67
C ASP A 108 5.58 6.98 -2.73
N PHE A 109 5.36 7.08 -1.41
CA PHE A 109 6.35 6.71 -0.41
C PHE A 109 6.77 5.24 -0.58
N LEU A 110 5.81 4.32 -0.64
CA LEU A 110 6.09 2.88 -0.78
C LEU A 110 6.70 2.54 -2.14
N ALA A 111 6.21 3.15 -3.22
CA ALA A 111 6.79 2.98 -4.55
C ALA A 111 8.26 3.44 -4.58
N LYS A 112 8.59 4.56 -3.91
CA LYS A 112 9.99 5.03 -3.79
C LYS A 112 10.84 4.11 -2.95
N VAL A 113 10.30 3.57 -1.86
CA VAL A 113 11.01 2.60 -1.01
C VAL A 113 11.37 1.36 -1.84
N ARG A 114 10.40 0.76 -2.53
CA ARG A 114 10.59 -0.46 -3.35
C ARG A 114 11.58 -0.27 -4.51
N ASN A 115 11.58 0.91 -5.13
CA ASN A 115 12.45 1.24 -6.27
C ASN A 115 13.79 1.90 -5.86
N SER A 116 14.11 1.95 -4.57
CA SER A 116 15.32 2.64 -4.10
C SER A 116 16.56 1.74 -4.22
N ASP A 117 17.57 2.17 -5.00
CA ASP A 117 18.87 1.49 -5.11
C ASP A 117 19.78 1.67 -3.87
N GLN A 118 19.32 2.41 -2.85
CA GLN A 118 20.13 2.65 -1.65
C GLN A 118 20.18 1.40 -0.77
N GLN A 119 21.38 0.87 -0.55
CA GLN A 119 21.61 -0.37 0.21
C GLN A 119 20.92 -0.40 1.58
N PHE A 120 20.90 0.73 2.30
CA PHE A 120 20.23 0.76 3.62
C PHE A 120 18.70 0.60 3.50
N VAL A 121 18.08 1.11 2.44
CA VAL A 121 16.64 0.92 2.19
C VAL A 121 16.34 -0.54 1.88
N GLN A 122 17.19 -1.17 1.06
CA GLN A 122 17.09 -2.60 0.78
C GLN A 122 17.22 -3.44 2.05
N ASN A 123 18.14 -3.08 2.95
CA ASN A 123 18.27 -3.74 4.25
C ASN A 123 17.02 -3.56 5.13
N ILE A 124 16.30 -2.44 5.03
CA ILE A 124 15.04 -2.22 5.75
C ILE A 124 13.93 -3.12 5.19
N ILE A 125 13.83 -3.24 3.86
CA ILE A 125 12.82 -4.09 3.18
C ILE A 125 13.08 -5.59 3.46
N ASN A 126 14.34 -6.02 3.43
CA ASN A 126 14.70 -7.43 3.54
C ASN A 126 14.51 -8.03 4.95
N LEU A 127 14.24 -7.22 5.98
CA LEU A 127 14.13 -7.70 7.36
C LEU A 127 12.73 -8.23 7.74
N ASP A 128 11.65 -7.84 7.03
CA ASP A 128 10.28 -8.25 7.40
C ASP A 128 9.29 -8.42 6.21
N THR A 129 9.63 -8.01 4.98
CA THR A 129 8.59 -7.77 3.94
C THR A 129 8.27 -8.96 3.02
N VAL A 130 9.18 -9.93 2.83
CA VAL A 130 8.94 -11.03 1.86
C VAL A 130 7.82 -11.98 2.34
N ASN A 131 7.60 -12.11 3.65
CA ASN A 131 6.58 -13.03 4.17
C ASN A 131 5.18 -12.39 4.23
N LEU A 132 5.06 -11.09 4.53
CA LEU A 132 3.76 -10.45 4.77
C LEU A 132 2.90 -10.33 3.50
N ALA A 133 3.48 -9.94 2.37
CA ALA A 133 2.73 -9.81 1.12
C ALA A 133 2.29 -11.18 0.56
N GLU A 134 3.17 -12.18 0.61
CA GLU A 134 2.84 -13.55 0.20
C GLU A 134 1.80 -14.20 1.12
N ASP A 135 1.95 -14.05 2.44
CA ASP A 135 0.98 -14.60 3.41
C ASP A 135 -0.37 -13.89 3.31
N THR A 136 -0.35 -12.59 3.03
CA THR A 136 -1.53 -11.78 2.73
C THR A 136 -2.20 -12.36 1.50
N ILE A 137 -1.54 -12.43 0.33
CA ILE A 137 -2.12 -12.98 -0.92
C ILE A 137 -2.63 -14.40 -0.74
N LYS A 138 -1.85 -15.31 -0.12
CA LYS A 138 -2.27 -16.69 0.16
C LYS A 138 -3.51 -16.76 1.06
N LYS A 139 -3.61 -15.86 2.04
CA LYS A 139 -4.75 -15.80 2.98
C LYS A 139 -5.98 -15.13 2.36
N TYR A 140 -5.82 -14.14 1.49
CA TYR A 140 -6.95 -13.55 0.75
C TYR A 140 -7.66 -14.61 -0.07
N PHE A 141 -6.86 -15.47 -0.68
CA PHE A 141 -7.33 -16.28 -1.79
C PHE A 141 -7.36 -17.77 -1.45
N SER A 142 -7.27 -18.13 -0.16
CA SER A 142 -7.45 -19.50 0.31
C SER A 142 -8.83 -20.07 -0.02
N ASN A 143 -9.81 -19.18 -0.25
CA ASN A 143 -11.20 -19.54 -0.53
C ASN A 143 -11.56 -19.44 -2.03
N ILE A 144 -10.62 -19.08 -2.92
CA ILE A 144 -10.89 -19.05 -4.36
C ILE A 144 -11.25 -20.45 -4.83
N GLU A 145 -12.35 -20.56 -5.57
CA GLU A 145 -12.63 -21.74 -6.38
C GLU A 145 -11.68 -21.87 -7.58
N LEU A 146 -10.45 -22.32 -7.34
CA LEU A 146 -9.40 -22.49 -8.37
C LEU A 146 -9.85 -23.36 -9.55
N LYS A 147 -10.81 -24.28 -9.31
CA LYS A 147 -11.43 -25.12 -10.35
C LYS A 147 -12.05 -24.35 -11.52
N LYS A 148 -12.45 -23.08 -11.29
CA LYS A 148 -13.06 -22.21 -12.30
C LYS A 148 -12.06 -21.77 -13.38
N PHE A 149 -10.79 -21.67 -13.03
CA PHE A 149 -9.73 -21.24 -13.94
C PHE A 149 -9.35 -22.34 -14.92
N LYS A 150 -8.90 -21.94 -16.12
CA LYS A 150 -8.23 -22.83 -17.07
C LYS A 150 -6.93 -23.35 -16.47
N GLU A 151 -6.50 -24.55 -16.86
CA GLU A 151 -5.38 -25.27 -16.23
C GLU A 151 -4.03 -24.55 -16.38
N ASP A 152 -3.87 -23.74 -17.42
CA ASP A 152 -2.66 -22.96 -17.72
C ASP A 152 -2.63 -21.59 -17.02
N ILE A 153 -3.70 -21.20 -16.34
CA ILE A 153 -3.80 -19.91 -15.67
C ILE A 153 -3.41 -20.01 -14.20
N LYS A 154 -2.53 -19.10 -13.78
CA LYS A 154 -2.17 -18.88 -12.38
C LYS A 154 -2.88 -17.62 -11.86
N PRO A 155 -3.88 -17.73 -10.97
CA PRO A 155 -4.63 -16.57 -10.47
C PRO A 155 -3.74 -15.51 -9.82
N GLU A 156 -2.63 -15.91 -9.20
CA GLU A 156 -1.65 -15.01 -8.57
C GLU A 156 -1.06 -14.02 -9.58
N GLN A 157 -0.83 -14.44 -10.82
CA GLN A 157 -0.32 -13.57 -11.89
C GLN A 157 -1.37 -12.54 -12.34
N ILE A 158 -2.65 -12.93 -12.33
CA ILE A 158 -3.75 -12.03 -12.66
C ILE A 158 -3.90 -10.96 -11.57
N ILE A 159 -3.77 -11.36 -10.30
CA ILE A 159 -3.79 -10.44 -9.15
C ILE A 159 -2.64 -9.44 -9.27
N GLU A 160 -1.41 -9.93 -9.46
CA GLU A 160 -0.21 -9.10 -9.57
C GLU A 160 -0.40 -8.05 -10.68
N MET A 161 -0.84 -8.48 -11.87
CA MET A 161 -1.13 -7.60 -12.99
C MET A 161 -2.17 -6.52 -12.63
N LEU A 162 -3.30 -6.90 -12.01
CA LEU A 162 -4.36 -5.97 -11.65
C LEU A 162 -3.93 -4.96 -10.58
N ILE A 163 -3.14 -5.41 -9.60
CA ILE A 163 -2.56 -4.55 -8.57
C ILE A 163 -1.60 -3.53 -9.19
N LEU A 164 -0.72 -3.97 -10.09
CA LEU A 164 0.23 -3.08 -10.79
C LEU A 164 -0.49 -2.02 -11.63
N LEU A 165 -1.53 -2.41 -12.36
CA LEU A 165 -2.34 -1.48 -13.15
C LEU A 165 -3.04 -0.44 -12.25
N LEU A 166 -3.63 -0.88 -11.14
CA LEU A 166 -4.29 0.02 -10.20
C LEU A 166 -3.29 0.96 -9.52
N ASP A 167 -2.16 0.45 -9.05
CA ASP A 167 -1.13 1.25 -8.38
C ASP A 167 -0.55 2.31 -9.31
N GLY A 168 -0.29 1.95 -10.57
CA GLY A 168 0.15 2.89 -11.60
C GLY A 168 -0.89 3.98 -11.86
N TYR A 169 -2.18 3.61 -11.95
CA TYR A 169 -3.26 4.56 -12.15
C TYR A 169 -3.40 5.54 -10.96
N LEU A 170 -3.45 5.01 -9.73
CA LEU A 170 -3.59 5.81 -8.51
C LEU A 170 -2.40 6.76 -8.32
N SER A 171 -1.17 6.25 -8.46
CA SER A 171 0.04 7.07 -8.34
C SER A 171 0.05 8.20 -9.39
N ASN A 172 -0.34 7.94 -10.63
CA ASN A 172 -0.39 8.98 -11.66
C ASN A 172 -1.42 10.08 -11.35
N ARG A 173 -2.65 9.71 -10.94
CA ARG A 173 -3.70 10.68 -10.57
C ARG A 173 -3.29 11.53 -9.37
N LEU A 174 -2.79 10.89 -8.32
CA LEU A 174 -2.39 11.58 -7.09
C LEU A 174 -1.22 12.54 -7.32
N LYS A 175 -0.24 12.18 -8.15
CA LYS A 175 0.86 13.07 -8.56
C LYS A 175 0.40 14.32 -9.30
N LEU A 176 -0.64 14.19 -10.12
CA LEU A 176 -1.24 15.29 -10.87
C LEU A 176 -2.20 16.13 -10.00
N ASN A 177 -2.35 15.81 -8.71
CA ASN A 177 -3.40 16.34 -7.83
C ASN A 177 -4.81 16.21 -8.44
N GLU A 178 -5.01 15.19 -9.26
CA GLU A 178 -6.29 14.87 -9.85
C GLU A 178 -7.12 14.06 -8.85
N LYS A 179 -8.44 14.30 -8.87
CA LYS A 179 -9.36 13.59 -8.00
C LYS A 179 -9.39 12.10 -8.35
N VAL A 180 -9.30 11.25 -7.33
CA VAL A 180 -9.55 9.81 -7.44
C VAL A 180 -11.07 9.61 -7.48
N GLU A 181 -11.62 9.47 -8.68
CA GLU A 181 -13.05 9.21 -8.86
C GLU A 181 -13.32 7.69 -8.80
N LEU A 182 -13.81 7.24 -7.64
CA LEU A 182 -14.05 5.81 -7.38
C LEU A 182 -14.96 5.19 -8.45
N ASP A 183 -16.04 5.86 -8.84
CA ASP A 183 -16.99 5.35 -9.85
C ASP A 183 -16.34 5.11 -11.21
N ASP A 184 -15.41 5.99 -11.64
CA ASP A 184 -14.67 5.80 -12.90
C ASP A 184 -13.74 4.59 -12.82
N ILE A 185 -13.03 4.42 -11.69
CA ILE A 185 -12.13 3.28 -11.47
C ILE A 185 -12.92 1.98 -11.44
N MET A 186 -14.01 1.93 -10.67
CA MET A 186 -14.85 0.74 -10.56
C MET A 186 -15.54 0.42 -11.88
N GLY A 187 -15.92 1.44 -12.66
CA GLY A 187 -16.44 1.27 -14.02
C GLY A 187 -15.41 0.64 -14.97
N LYS A 188 -14.14 1.06 -14.91
CA LYS A 188 -13.03 0.46 -15.68
C LYS A 188 -12.76 -0.96 -15.23
N TYR A 189 -12.67 -1.19 -13.93
CA TYR A 189 -12.47 -2.51 -13.35
C TYR A 189 -13.53 -3.50 -13.82
N LYS A 190 -14.83 -3.16 -13.74
CA LYS A 190 -15.92 -4.05 -14.19
C LYS A 190 -15.80 -4.47 -15.65
N ARG A 191 -15.36 -3.55 -16.53
CA ARG A 191 -15.11 -3.87 -17.95
C ARG A 191 -13.92 -4.82 -18.10
N TRP A 192 -12.82 -4.58 -17.40
CA TRP A 192 -11.65 -5.45 -17.43
C TRP A 192 -11.92 -6.83 -16.84
N ALA A 193 -12.60 -6.89 -15.68
CA ALA A 193 -13.01 -8.11 -15.03
C ALA A 193 -13.89 -8.97 -15.95
N LYS A 194 -14.84 -8.37 -16.69
CA LYS A 194 -15.65 -9.10 -17.67
C LYS A 194 -14.79 -9.77 -18.76
N VAL A 195 -13.84 -9.03 -19.34
CA VAL A 195 -12.95 -9.55 -20.41
C VAL A 195 -12.01 -10.62 -19.87
N LEU A 196 -11.41 -10.37 -18.69
CA LEU A 196 -10.50 -11.31 -18.05
C LEU A 196 -11.22 -12.59 -17.66
N LYS A 197 -12.42 -12.49 -17.06
CA LYS A 197 -13.24 -13.65 -16.69
C LYS A 197 -13.48 -14.57 -17.89
N GLN A 198 -13.89 -14.01 -19.03
CA GLN A 198 -14.05 -14.77 -20.28
C GLN A 198 -12.75 -15.42 -20.79
N SER A 199 -11.61 -14.79 -20.52
CA SER A 199 -10.31 -15.26 -21.00
C SER A 199 -9.72 -16.35 -20.10
N VAL A 200 -9.96 -16.27 -18.78
CA VAL A 200 -9.25 -17.09 -17.78
C VAL A 200 -10.09 -18.20 -17.15
N TYR A 201 -11.42 -18.11 -17.18
CA TYR A 201 -12.31 -19.17 -16.69
C TYR A 201 -12.61 -20.21 -17.78
N LYS A 202 -12.93 -21.44 -17.37
CA LYS A 202 -13.48 -22.45 -18.27
C LYS A 202 -14.90 -22.05 -18.69
N GLU A 203 -15.31 -22.46 -19.88
CA GLU A 203 -16.60 -22.08 -20.47
C GLU A 203 -17.80 -22.48 -19.60
N GLU A 204 -17.72 -23.60 -18.88
CA GLU A 204 -18.79 -24.05 -17.97
C GLU A 204 -19.04 -23.14 -16.74
N PHE A 205 -18.15 -22.17 -16.48
CA PHE A 205 -18.22 -21.23 -15.35
C PHE A 205 -18.47 -19.77 -15.77
N LEU A 206 -18.79 -19.51 -17.05
CA LEU A 206 -19.06 -18.19 -17.61
C LEU A 206 -20.54 -17.80 -17.58
#